data_AF-A0A4R3DY17-F1
#
_entry.id   AF-A0A4R3DY17-F1
#
_cell.length_a   1.000
_cell.length_b   1.000
_cell.length_c   1.000
_cell.angle_alpha   90.00
_cell.angle_beta   90.00
_cell.angle_gamma   90.00
#
_symmetry.space_group_name_H-M   'P 1'
#
loop_
_entity.id
_entity.type
_entity.pdbx_description
1 polymer ?
#
loop_
_entity_poly.entity_id
_entity_poly.type
_entity_poly.pdbx_seq_one_letter_code
_entity_poly.pdbx_strand_id
1 'polypeptide(L)'
;MAGLSPSDALSRIPPGATMDQLKALAGQVAADPANADIILYSAVSDEVRRRCQEATGYSLIDDTDRAAFLSDERFLVAVARAAGITVANPKRAVEKLMQGARLPDTDPDKAAATVANAAMFGVEGDAAALQNSFWGEASRAFADAASGQVIVLLGRVAKKVFWAVELPALLEAEAAGKLPATTINGTPIASLPKNANAALAAIAPSAEARAKALSTPPPSAGGGGGAGRAAARITDPVLHPLPGILQPGPGSPNTLIGNLLAWRGVPAAAAAAIQSAKATSDATIKTAEAATLAAAGTPGAPAAKAAEETAKAAAAAAMGSMISGAAGGADIHICATPLPLPPHGPGVVIDGSQTVLINGLPACRMGDTIIEAVGPPNKIVMGLPTVLIGG
;
A
#
# COMPACT_ATOMS: atom_id res chain seq x y z
N MET A 1 20.09 10.64 11.98
CA MET A 1 21.23 10.56 11.04
C MET A 1 20.68 9.93 9.77
N ALA A 2 20.94 10.49 8.60
CA ALA A 2 20.51 9.87 7.34
C ALA A 2 21.15 8.47 7.22
N GLY A 3 20.36 7.46 6.89
CA GLY A 3 20.84 6.10 6.68
C GLY A 3 21.82 6.02 5.50
N LEU A 4 22.57 4.92 5.41
CA LEU A 4 23.41 4.65 4.26
C LEU A 4 22.56 4.39 3.02
N SER A 5 23.00 4.89 1.87
CA SER A 5 22.43 4.45 0.59
C SER A 5 22.70 2.96 0.38
N PRO A 6 21.87 2.25 -0.41
CA PRO A 6 22.12 0.85 -0.74
C PRO A 6 23.51 0.66 -1.36
N SER A 7 23.92 1.55 -2.25
CA SER A 7 25.22 1.48 -2.92
C SER A 7 26.41 1.64 -1.96
N ASP A 8 26.30 2.56 -0.99
CA ASP A 8 27.33 2.77 0.02
C ASP A 8 27.41 1.57 0.97
N ALA A 9 26.26 1.03 1.39
CA ALA A 9 26.23 -0.16 2.24
C ALA A 9 26.87 -1.35 1.53
N LEU A 10 26.59 -1.58 0.24
CA LEU A 10 27.18 -2.67 -0.53
C LEU A 10 28.71 -2.55 -0.64
N SER A 11 29.23 -1.32 -0.78
CA SER A 11 30.68 -1.08 -0.80
C SER A 11 31.39 -1.37 0.53
N ARG A 12 30.64 -1.45 1.63
CA ARG A 12 31.14 -1.66 3.00
C ARG A 12 31.06 -3.12 3.46
N ILE A 13 30.57 -4.03 2.63
CA ILE A 13 30.55 -5.46 2.97
C ILE A 13 32.00 -5.97 3.07
N PRO A 14 32.47 -6.38 4.26
CA PRO A 14 33.84 -6.85 4.38
C PRO A 14 34.02 -8.22 3.71
N PRO A 15 35.20 -8.53 3.18
CA PRO A 15 35.52 -9.87 2.71
C PRO A 15 35.35 -10.89 3.86
N GLY A 16 34.55 -11.93 3.64
CA GLY A 16 34.28 -12.94 4.66
C GLY A 16 33.41 -12.45 5.83
N ALA A 17 32.55 -11.45 5.60
CA ALA A 17 31.63 -10.92 6.60
C ALA A 17 30.87 -12.02 7.35
N THR A 18 30.75 -11.87 8.66
CA THR A 18 29.88 -12.73 9.48
C THR A 18 28.42 -12.31 9.35
N MET A 19 27.49 -13.18 9.77
CA MET A 19 26.07 -12.86 9.76
C MET A 19 25.75 -11.61 10.59
N ASP A 20 26.38 -11.47 11.77
CA ASP A 20 26.20 -10.31 12.65
C ASP A 20 26.70 -9.01 12.02
N GLN A 21 27.83 -9.05 11.30
CA GLN A 21 28.35 -7.89 10.58
C GLN A 21 27.42 -7.46 9.45
N LEU A 22 26.90 -8.42 8.69
CA LEU A 22 25.92 -8.16 7.63
C LEU A 22 24.64 -7.57 8.20
N LYS A 23 24.21 -8.07 9.37
CA LYS A 23 23.01 -7.58 10.07
C LYS A 23 23.17 -6.16 10.59
N ALA A 24 24.30 -5.88 11.24
CA ALA A 24 24.66 -4.53 11.68
C ALA A 24 24.77 -3.53 10.52
N LEU A 25 25.23 -3.98 9.34
CA LEU A 25 25.29 -3.17 8.14
C LEU A 25 23.90 -2.92 7.54
N ALA A 26 23.05 -3.94 7.45
CA ALA A 26 21.66 -3.80 6.99
C ALA A 26 20.88 -2.81 7.87
N GLY A 27 21.10 -2.84 9.18
CA GLY A 27 20.52 -1.90 10.15
C GLY A 27 20.88 -0.43 9.91
N GLN A 28 21.93 -0.13 9.15
CA GLN A 28 22.33 1.24 8.80
C GLN A 28 21.65 1.78 7.54
N VAL A 29 20.99 0.93 6.73
CA VAL A 29 20.23 1.33 5.55
C VAL A 29 18.79 1.64 5.96
N ALA A 30 18.17 2.73 5.51
CA ALA A 30 16.82 3.10 5.96
C ALA A 30 15.75 2.12 5.42
N ALA A 31 14.79 1.76 6.28
CA ALA A 31 13.58 1.03 5.89
C ALA A 31 12.33 1.90 6.03
N ASP A 32 12.51 3.22 6.15
CA ASP A 32 11.41 4.16 6.33
C ASP A 32 10.57 4.23 5.04
N PRO A 33 9.24 4.27 5.13
CA PRO A 33 8.40 4.45 3.96
C PRO A 33 8.60 5.85 3.37
N ALA A 34 8.45 5.97 2.04
CA ALA A 34 8.58 7.25 1.34
C ALA A 34 7.47 8.26 1.71
N ASN A 35 6.32 7.74 2.12
CA ASN A 35 5.20 8.48 2.68
C ASN A 35 4.62 7.73 3.87
N ALA A 36 3.90 8.47 4.71
CA ALA A 36 3.44 7.98 6.00
C ALA A 36 2.39 6.85 5.89
N ASP A 37 1.61 6.87 4.80
CA ASP A 37 0.62 5.84 4.48
C ASP A 37 1.27 4.63 3.80
N ILE A 38 0.99 3.42 4.29
CA ILE A 38 1.69 2.21 3.84
C ILE A 38 0.75 1.09 3.42
N ILE A 39 1.26 0.20 2.56
CA ILE A 39 0.62 -1.06 2.19
C ILE A 39 1.41 -2.20 2.83
N LEU A 40 0.71 -2.97 3.66
CA LEU A 40 1.18 -4.24 4.19
C LEU A 40 0.49 -5.38 3.46
N TYR A 41 1.24 -6.45 3.18
CA TYR A 41 0.72 -7.55 2.39
C TYR A 41 1.29 -8.89 2.79
N SER A 42 0.48 -9.94 2.59
CA SER A 42 0.92 -11.31 2.77
C SER A 42 0.26 -12.23 1.76
N ALA A 43 1.08 -13.07 1.13
CA ALA A 43 0.64 -14.08 0.16
C ALA A 43 -0.21 -13.52 -1.01
N VAL A 44 0.03 -12.27 -1.41
CA VAL A 44 -0.55 -11.66 -2.61
C VAL A 44 0.48 -11.62 -3.74
N SER A 45 0.03 -11.58 -4.99
CA SER A 45 0.91 -11.46 -6.15
C SER A 45 1.51 -10.06 -6.29
N ASP A 46 2.62 -9.97 -7.01
CA ASP A 46 3.30 -8.72 -7.40
C ASP A 46 2.34 -7.74 -8.06
N GLU A 47 1.51 -8.26 -8.97
CA GLU A 47 0.48 -7.49 -9.65
C GLU A 47 -0.53 -6.86 -8.67
N VAL A 48 -0.99 -7.61 -7.66
CA VAL A 48 -1.98 -7.10 -6.69
C VAL A 48 -1.39 -5.97 -5.86
N ARG A 49 -0.16 -6.12 -5.36
CA ARG A 49 0.47 -5.07 -4.56
C ARG A 49 0.83 -3.83 -5.40
N ARG A 50 1.30 -4.02 -6.64
CA ARG A 50 1.59 -2.91 -7.56
C ARG A 50 0.32 -2.16 -7.96
N ARG A 51 -0.77 -2.85 -8.29
CA ARG A 51 -2.07 -2.18 -8.53
C ARG A 51 -2.57 -1.40 -7.33
N CYS A 52 -2.41 -1.93 -6.12
CA CYS A 52 -2.78 -1.21 -4.91
C CYS A 52 -1.96 0.07 -4.78
N GLN A 53 -0.65 -0.02 -4.95
CA GLN A 53 0.25 1.11 -4.89
C GLN A 53 0.01 2.13 -6.00
N GLU A 54 -0.21 1.71 -7.25
CA GLU A 54 -0.52 2.63 -8.36
C GLU A 54 -1.83 3.37 -8.12
N ALA A 55 -2.80 2.69 -7.52
CA ALA A 55 -4.05 3.29 -7.18
C ALA A 55 -3.89 4.28 -6.02
N THR A 56 -3.26 3.89 -4.90
CA THR A 56 -3.21 4.72 -3.69
C THR A 56 -1.93 5.54 -3.50
N GLY A 57 -0.90 5.40 -4.33
CA GLY A 57 0.41 6.04 -4.10
C GLY A 57 1.10 5.70 -2.76
N TYR A 58 0.57 4.76 -1.98
CA TYR A 58 1.08 4.41 -0.65
C TYR A 58 2.38 3.61 -0.76
N SER A 59 3.21 3.71 0.27
CA SER A 59 4.52 3.07 0.28
C SER A 59 4.40 1.56 0.40
N LEU A 60 5.22 0.84 -0.36
CA LEU A 60 5.50 -0.59 -0.16
C LEU A 60 6.90 -0.73 0.41
N ILE A 61 7.09 -1.74 1.27
CA ILE A 61 8.42 -2.06 1.79
C ILE A 61 9.41 -2.38 0.66
N ASP A 62 8.94 -2.98 -0.43
CA ASP A 62 9.72 -3.32 -1.63
C ASP A 62 10.46 -2.12 -2.24
N ASP A 63 9.98 -0.90 -2.03
CA ASP A 63 10.54 0.32 -2.62
C ASP A 63 11.45 1.09 -1.64
N THR A 64 11.76 0.51 -0.48
CA THR A 64 12.70 1.10 0.48
C THR A 64 14.15 0.81 0.11
N ASP A 65 15.06 1.68 0.56
CA ASP A 65 16.51 1.48 0.41
C ASP A 65 16.94 0.15 1.05
N ARG A 66 16.41 -0.21 2.22
CA ARG A 66 16.72 -1.48 2.88
C ARG A 66 16.26 -2.67 2.05
N ALA A 67 15.08 -2.62 1.42
CA ALA A 67 14.63 -3.70 0.53
C ALA A 67 15.52 -3.83 -0.71
N ALA A 68 15.94 -2.71 -1.32
CA ALA A 68 16.88 -2.70 -2.44
C ALA A 68 18.23 -3.32 -2.04
N PHE A 69 18.75 -2.98 -0.85
CA PHE A 69 19.98 -3.55 -0.31
C PHE A 69 19.87 -5.05 -0.04
N LEU A 70 18.81 -5.50 0.64
CA LEU A 70 18.59 -6.90 0.99
C LEU A 70 18.35 -7.80 -0.22
N SER A 71 17.92 -7.23 -1.34
CA SER A 71 17.66 -7.93 -2.60
C SER A 71 18.86 -7.92 -3.56
N ASP A 72 19.92 -7.15 -3.29
CA ASP A 72 21.10 -7.07 -4.16
C ASP A 72 21.88 -8.40 -4.13
N GLU A 73 22.27 -8.87 -5.32
CA GLU A 73 22.99 -10.13 -5.49
C GLU A 73 24.27 -10.20 -4.64
N ARG A 74 25.01 -9.08 -4.50
CA ARG A 74 26.25 -9.05 -3.71
C ARG A 74 25.98 -9.29 -2.23
N PHE A 75 24.89 -8.72 -1.70
CA PHE A 75 24.48 -8.96 -0.33
C PHE A 75 24.05 -10.41 -0.13
N LEU A 76 23.23 -10.94 -1.03
CA LEU A 76 22.77 -12.33 -0.98
C LEU A 76 23.93 -13.34 -1.07
N VAL A 77 24.93 -13.07 -1.91
CA VAL A 77 26.16 -13.88 -1.98
C VAL A 77 26.96 -13.79 -0.68
N ALA A 78 27.03 -12.62 -0.05
CA ALA A 78 27.70 -12.47 1.24
C ALA A 78 27.00 -13.29 2.33
N VAL A 79 25.66 -13.27 2.39
CA VAL A 79 24.86 -14.08 3.32
C VAL A 79 25.07 -15.58 3.06
N ALA A 80 25.04 -16.01 1.79
CA ALA A 80 25.29 -17.41 1.42
C ALA A 80 26.66 -17.90 1.91
N ARG A 81 27.70 -17.09 1.73
CA ARG A 81 29.07 -17.40 2.19
C ARG A 81 29.19 -17.39 3.70
N ALA A 82 28.58 -16.42 4.38
CA ALA A 82 28.57 -16.32 5.83
C ALA A 82 27.92 -17.55 6.49
N ALA A 83 26.92 -18.15 5.83
CA ALA A 83 26.28 -19.38 6.28
C ALA A 83 27.03 -20.67 5.89
N GLY A 84 28.10 -20.57 5.09
CA GLY A 84 28.93 -21.70 4.67
C GLY A 84 28.47 -22.41 3.40
N ILE A 85 27.67 -21.78 2.53
CA ILE A 85 27.36 -22.35 1.21
C ILE A 85 28.65 -22.38 0.38
N THR A 86 29.03 -23.59 -0.06
CA THR A 86 30.35 -23.88 -0.64
C THR A 86 30.42 -23.75 -2.16
N VAL A 87 29.28 -23.53 -2.82
CA VAL A 87 29.22 -23.38 -4.28
C VAL A 87 29.99 -22.15 -4.75
N ALA A 88 30.97 -22.36 -5.63
CA ALA A 88 31.81 -21.28 -6.18
C ALA A 88 31.04 -20.30 -7.08
N ASN A 89 30.02 -20.78 -7.81
CA ASN A 89 29.21 -19.94 -8.68
C ASN A 89 28.26 -19.05 -7.85
N PRO A 90 28.36 -17.71 -7.93
CA PRO A 90 27.57 -16.79 -7.10
C PRO A 90 26.06 -16.94 -7.30
N LYS A 91 25.60 -17.02 -8.56
CA LYS A 91 24.18 -17.19 -8.88
C LYS A 91 23.62 -18.47 -8.28
N ARG A 92 24.36 -19.59 -8.39
CA ARG A 92 23.95 -20.87 -7.81
C ARG A 92 23.99 -20.86 -6.28
N ALA A 93 24.90 -20.11 -5.67
CA ALA A 93 24.90 -19.91 -4.22
C ALA A 93 23.64 -19.15 -3.75
N VAL A 94 23.23 -18.11 -4.49
CA VAL A 94 21.97 -17.39 -4.24
C VAL A 94 20.77 -18.31 -4.44
N GLU A 95 20.73 -19.09 -5.52
CA GLU A 95 19.65 -20.07 -5.75
C GLU A 95 19.51 -21.06 -4.58
N LYS A 96 20.63 -21.60 -4.08
CA LYS A 96 20.63 -22.50 -2.91
C LYS A 96 20.14 -21.80 -1.64
N LEU A 97 20.61 -20.58 -1.35
CA LEU A 97 20.11 -19.76 -0.25
C LEU A 97 18.59 -19.58 -0.35
N MET A 98 18.06 -19.28 -1.54
CA MET A 98 16.62 -19.07 -1.75
C MET A 98 15.81 -20.36 -1.62
N GLN A 99 16.42 -21.52 -1.86
CA GLN A 99 15.76 -22.83 -1.67
C GLN A 99 15.72 -23.26 -0.20
N GLY A 100 16.62 -22.76 0.64
CA GLY A 100 16.62 -23.03 2.09
C GLY A 100 16.53 -24.53 2.40
N ALA A 101 15.55 -24.91 3.23
CA ALA A 101 15.30 -26.30 3.62
C ALA A 101 14.75 -27.20 2.49
N ARG A 102 14.39 -26.65 1.33
CA ARG A 102 13.80 -27.40 0.20
C ARG A 102 14.83 -28.21 -0.59
N LEU A 103 16.12 -28.01 -0.33
CA LEU A 103 17.17 -28.79 -0.96
C LEU A 103 17.06 -30.29 -0.60
N PRO A 104 17.42 -31.21 -1.52
CA PRO A 104 17.50 -32.64 -1.22
C PRO A 104 18.43 -32.91 -0.03
N ASP A 105 18.13 -33.93 0.79
CA ASP A 105 18.98 -34.32 1.93
C ASP A 105 20.41 -34.68 1.53
N THR A 106 20.63 -35.04 0.27
CA THR A 106 21.94 -35.37 -0.30
C THR A 106 22.74 -34.15 -0.73
N ASP A 107 22.15 -32.95 -0.75
CA ASP A 107 22.88 -31.73 -1.14
C ASP A 107 23.83 -31.29 -0.01
N PRO A 108 25.14 -31.14 -0.29
CA PRO A 108 26.13 -30.81 0.74
C PRO A 108 25.89 -29.44 1.40
N ASP A 109 25.19 -28.52 0.73
CA ASP A 109 24.92 -27.18 1.26
C ASP A 109 23.56 -27.07 1.95
N LYS A 110 22.78 -28.16 2.10
CA LYS A 110 21.43 -28.10 2.67
C LYS A 110 21.38 -27.43 4.04
N ALA A 111 22.30 -27.79 4.94
CA ALA A 111 22.36 -27.20 6.27
C ALA A 111 22.66 -25.69 6.21
N ALA A 112 23.68 -25.30 5.44
CA ALA A 112 24.06 -23.90 5.24
C ALA A 112 22.94 -23.08 4.59
N ALA A 113 22.29 -23.61 3.56
CA ALA A 113 21.14 -22.99 2.90
C ALA A 113 19.96 -22.79 3.85
N THR A 114 19.69 -23.77 4.73
CA THR A 114 18.63 -23.66 5.74
C THR A 114 18.92 -22.50 6.71
N VAL A 115 20.16 -22.39 7.20
CA VAL A 115 20.60 -21.30 8.09
C VAL A 115 20.55 -19.95 7.37
N ALA A 116 21.07 -19.85 6.14
CA ALA A 116 21.06 -18.63 5.35
C ALA A 116 19.64 -18.13 5.07
N ASN A 117 18.74 -19.04 4.69
CA ASN A 117 17.35 -18.74 4.41
C ASN A 117 16.61 -18.26 5.67
N ALA A 118 16.83 -18.95 6.80
CA ALA A 118 16.27 -18.55 8.08
C ALA A 118 16.81 -17.18 8.55
N ALA A 119 18.08 -16.87 8.30
CA ALA A 119 18.62 -15.54 8.59
C ALA A 119 17.94 -14.46 7.72
N MET A 120 17.72 -14.72 6.43
CA MET A 120 17.05 -13.79 5.52
C MET A 120 15.58 -13.57 5.85
N PHE A 121 14.81 -14.65 6.01
CA PHE A 121 13.35 -14.63 5.99
C PHE A 121 12.70 -15.10 7.29
N GLY A 122 13.48 -15.61 8.24
CA GLY A 122 12.99 -16.22 9.48
C GLY A 122 12.50 -17.66 9.27
N VAL A 123 11.89 -18.21 10.32
CA VAL A 123 11.30 -19.55 10.32
C VAL A 123 9.80 -19.42 10.52
N GLU A 124 9.02 -19.97 9.59
CA GLU A 124 7.56 -19.90 9.67
C GLU A 124 7.05 -20.58 10.96
N GLY A 125 6.20 -19.88 11.70
CA GLY A 125 5.69 -20.35 13.00
C GLY A 125 6.58 -20.01 14.20
N ASP A 126 7.80 -19.51 14.00
CA ASP A 126 8.67 -19.00 15.06
C ASP A 126 8.75 -17.47 14.97
N ALA A 127 8.01 -16.79 15.85
CA ALA A 127 7.93 -15.33 15.86
C ALA A 127 9.28 -14.67 16.16
N ALA A 128 10.11 -15.26 17.04
CA ALA A 128 11.40 -14.70 17.39
C ALA A 128 12.38 -14.83 16.21
N ALA A 129 12.38 -15.96 15.51
CA ALA A 129 13.18 -16.14 14.31
C ALA A 129 12.74 -15.18 13.18
N LEU A 130 11.43 -14.99 13.00
CA LEU A 130 10.89 -14.03 12.03
C LEU A 130 11.33 -12.59 12.35
N GLN A 131 11.16 -12.14 13.60
CA GLN A 131 11.54 -10.80 14.04
C GLN A 131 13.05 -10.53 13.92
N ASN A 132 13.88 -11.55 14.19
CA ASN A 132 15.34 -11.42 14.15
C ASN A 132 15.95 -11.63 12.75
N SER A 133 15.14 -11.92 11.73
CA SER A 133 15.63 -12.05 10.36
C SER A 133 15.92 -10.70 9.71
N PHE A 134 16.71 -10.67 8.64
CA PHE A 134 17.00 -9.44 7.90
C PHE A 134 15.74 -8.74 7.41
N TRP A 135 14.82 -9.50 6.80
CA TRP A 135 13.53 -8.96 6.36
C TRP A 135 12.60 -8.64 7.53
N GLY A 136 12.68 -9.38 8.63
CA GLY A 136 11.94 -9.07 9.86
C GLY A 136 12.30 -7.70 10.44
N GLU A 137 13.58 -7.39 10.57
CA GLU A 137 14.01 -6.09 11.08
C GLU A 137 13.68 -4.94 10.11
N ALA A 138 13.75 -5.19 8.80
CA ALA A 138 13.28 -4.23 7.79
C ALA A 138 11.77 -3.96 7.93
N SER A 139 10.96 -5.02 7.99
CA SER A 139 9.50 -4.93 8.14
C SER A 139 9.08 -4.25 9.44
N ARG A 140 9.75 -4.53 10.56
CA ARG A 140 9.47 -3.85 11.84
C ARG A 140 9.74 -2.36 11.73
N ALA A 141 10.91 -1.98 11.22
CA ALA A 141 11.26 -0.57 11.06
C ALA A 141 10.31 0.17 10.11
N PHE A 142 9.92 -0.46 8.99
CA PHE A 142 8.93 0.07 8.05
C PHE A 142 7.57 0.30 8.72
N ALA A 143 7.09 -0.67 9.50
CA ALA A 143 5.83 -0.57 10.23
C ALA A 143 5.89 0.47 11.36
N ASP A 144 6.99 0.53 12.11
CA ASP A 144 7.20 1.51 13.19
C ASP A 144 7.22 2.96 12.69
N ALA A 145 7.62 3.16 11.43
CA ALA A 145 7.70 4.47 10.78
C ALA A 145 6.40 4.89 10.06
N ALA A 146 5.43 3.97 9.94
CA ALA A 146 4.12 4.29 9.37
C ALA A 146 3.43 5.39 10.19
N SER A 147 2.65 6.26 9.56
CA SER A 147 1.70 7.13 10.27
C SER A 147 0.57 7.55 9.33
N GLY A 148 -0.69 7.38 9.75
CA GLY A 148 -1.84 7.63 8.87
C GLY A 148 -2.56 6.36 8.45
N GLN A 149 -2.54 5.99 7.18
CA GLN A 149 -3.32 4.89 6.64
C GLN A 149 -2.46 3.66 6.40
N VAL A 150 -2.91 2.53 6.93
CA VAL A 150 -2.34 1.23 6.63
C VAL A 150 -3.37 0.43 5.86
N ILE A 151 -3.06 0.08 4.61
CA ILE A 151 -3.84 -0.90 3.85
C ILE A 151 -3.23 -2.27 4.06
N VAL A 152 -4.05 -3.24 4.47
CA VAL A 152 -3.63 -4.64 4.58
C VAL A 152 -4.27 -5.45 3.46
N LEU A 153 -3.45 -6.20 2.74
CA LEU A 153 -3.85 -7.14 1.68
C LEU A 153 -3.48 -8.56 2.07
N LEU A 154 -4.46 -9.46 2.17
CA LEU A 154 -4.23 -10.87 2.52
C LEU A 154 -4.72 -11.80 1.41
N GLY A 155 -3.82 -12.54 0.77
CA GLY A 155 -4.20 -13.54 -0.23
C GLY A 155 -4.60 -14.89 0.36
N ARG A 156 -3.92 -15.31 1.44
CA ARG A 156 -4.28 -16.44 2.32
C ARG A 156 -3.79 -16.11 3.72
N VAL A 157 -4.45 -16.65 4.75
CA VAL A 157 -3.96 -16.57 6.13
C VAL A 157 -2.67 -17.38 6.25
N ALA A 158 -1.53 -16.71 6.12
CA ALA A 158 -0.21 -17.29 6.33
C ALA A 158 0.43 -16.63 7.56
N LYS A 159 0.97 -17.45 8.48
CA LYS A 159 1.71 -16.99 9.68
C LYS A 159 3.12 -16.52 9.30
N LYS A 160 3.20 -15.51 8.44
CA LYS A 160 4.43 -14.96 7.87
C LYS A 160 4.85 -13.67 8.58
N VAL A 161 5.80 -12.94 7.99
CA VAL A 161 6.38 -11.69 8.50
C VAL A 161 5.31 -10.69 8.97
N PHE A 162 4.26 -10.43 8.18
CA PHE A 162 3.15 -9.55 8.60
C PHE A 162 2.53 -9.93 9.95
N TRP A 163 2.29 -11.23 10.17
CA TRP A 163 1.69 -11.76 11.39
C TRP A 163 2.60 -11.58 12.61
N ALA A 164 3.87 -11.90 12.46
CA ALA A 164 4.81 -12.01 13.59
C ALA A 164 5.54 -10.70 13.89
N VAL A 165 5.54 -9.77 12.94
CA VAL A 165 6.43 -8.60 12.96
C VAL A 165 5.64 -7.30 12.81
N GLU A 166 4.98 -7.11 11.68
CA GLU A 166 4.44 -5.78 11.30
C GLU A 166 3.21 -5.41 12.13
N LEU A 167 2.24 -6.32 12.31
CA LEU A 167 1.06 -6.04 13.13
C LEU A 167 1.41 -5.83 14.62
N PRO A 168 2.25 -6.67 15.26
CA PRO A 168 2.76 -6.38 16.61
C PRO A 168 3.47 -5.03 16.71
N ALA A 169 4.34 -4.69 15.74
CA ALA A 169 5.04 -3.41 15.71
C ALA A 169 4.07 -2.22 15.68
N LEU A 170 3.04 -2.27 14.83
CA LEU A 170 1.98 -1.25 14.80
C LEU A 170 1.23 -1.12 16.13
N LEU A 171 0.90 -2.24 16.78
CA LEU A 171 0.21 -2.22 18.08
C LEU A 171 1.12 -1.67 19.19
N GLU A 172 2.41 -2.01 19.20
CA GLU A 172 3.42 -1.48 20.14
C GLU A 172 3.64 0.02 19.94
N ALA A 173 3.76 0.46 18.68
CA ALA A 173 3.96 1.86 18.32
C ALA A 173 2.73 2.71 18.68
N GLU A 174 1.51 2.20 18.47
CA GLU A 174 0.28 2.86 18.93
C GLU A 174 0.22 2.94 20.45
N ALA A 175 0.56 1.86 21.18
CA ALA A 175 0.58 1.87 22.65
C ALA A 175 1.62 2.86 23.21
N ALA A 176 2.72 3.09 22.47
CA ALA A 176 3.73 4.09 22.77
C ALA A 176 3.34 5.52 22.33
N GLY A 177 2.15 5.73 21.78
CA GLY A 177 1.65 7.03 21.32
C GLY A 177 2.30 7.55 20.03
N LYS A 178 3.01 6.68 19.29
CA LYS A 178 3.73 7.05 18.04
C LYS A 178 2.83 7.08 16.81
N LEU A 179 1.65 6.48 16.87
CA LEU A 179 0.71 6.33 15.75
C LEU A 179 -0.64 7.04 15.99
N PRO A 180 -0.66 8.36 16.28
CA PRO A 180 -1.93 9.07 16.51
C PRO A 180 -2.79 9.04 15.23
N ALA A 181 -4.08 8.73 15.39
CA ALA A 181 -5.06 8.65 14.30
C ALA A 181 -4.72 7.66 13.17
N THR A 182 -3.80 6.72 13.39
CA THR A 182 -3.47 5.71 12.38
C THR A 182 -4.57 4.64 12.29
N THR A 183 -4.94 4.24 11.08
CA THR A 183 -5.97 3.21 10.85
C THR A 183 -5.44 2.05 10.02
N ILE A 184 -5.97 0.85 10.26
CA ILE A 184 -5.75 -0.33 9.44
C ILE A 184 -7.05 -0.66 8.72
N ASN A 185 -7.04 -0.59 7.38
CA ASN A 185 -8.25 -0.75 6.56
C ASN A 185 -9.43 0.10 7.08
N GLY A 186 -9.15 1.26 7.67
CA GLY A 186 -10.14 2.21 8.17
C GLY A 186 -10.54 1.99 9.62
N THR A 187 -10.09 0.90 10.24
CA THR A 187 -10.28 0.67 11.66
C THR A 187 -9.16 1.37 12.44
N PRO A 188 -9.46 2.30 13.36
CA PRO A 188 -8.42 2.92 14.18
C PRO A 188 -7.61 1.86 14.92
N ILE A 189 -6.28 1.92 14.86
CA ILE A 189 -5.41 0.93 15.53
C ILE A 189 -5.71 0.88 17.02
N ALA A 190 -6.01 2.04 17.62
CA ALA A 190 -6.40 2.14 19.03
C ALA A 190 -7.65 1.34 19.40
N SER A 191 -8.55 1.07 18.44
CA SER A 191 -9.76 0.27 18.65
C SER A 191 -9.53 -1.24 18.49
N LEU A 192 -8.38 -1.65 17.93
CA LEU A 192 -8.08 -3.05 17.73
C LEU A 192 -7.69 -3.73 19.06
N PRO A 193 -8.01 -5.03 19.20
CA PRO A 193 -7.49 -5.83 20.30
C PRO A 193 -5.96 -5.72 20.40
N LYS A 194 -5.42 -5.56 21.61
CA LYS A 194 -3.95 -5.49 21.80
C LYS A 194 -3.25 -6.83 21.56
N ASN A 195 -4.00 -7.93 21.57
CA ASN A 195 -3.50 -9.24 21.15
C ASN A 195 -3.47 -9.32 19.62
N ALA A 196 -2.29 -9.54 19.03
CA ALA A 196 -2.10 -9.55 17.57
C ALA A 196 -3.01 -10.57 16.85
N ASN A 197 -3.29 -11.74 17.43
CA ASN A 197 -4.16 -12.75 16.82
C ASN A 197 -5.62 -12.28 16.77
N ALA A 198 -6.09 -11.63 17.84
CA ALA A 198 -7.43 -11.08 17.91
C ALA A 198 -7.58 -9.85 17.01
N ALA A 199 -6.57 -8.98 16.94
CA ALA A 199 -6.53 -7.87 15.99
C ALA A 199 -6.62 -8.36 14.55
N LEU A 200 -5.85 -9.40 14.22
CA LEU A 200 -5.90 -9.99 12.89
C LEU A 200 -7.28 -10.54 12.56
N ALA A 201 -7.91 -11.28 13.48
CA ALA A 201 -9.25 -11.82 13.26
C ALA A 201 -10.27 -10.72 12.94
N ALA A 202 -10.09 -9.53 13.50
CA ALA A 202 -10.95 -8.38 13.22
C ALA A 202 -10.74 -7.78 11.81
N ILE A 203 -9.50 -7.77 11.30
CA ILE A 203 -9.16 -7.12 10.01
C ILE A 203 -9.06 -8.09 8.82
N ALA A 204 -8.89 -9.39 9.06
CA ALA A 204 -8.63 -10.38 8.01
C ALA A 204 -9.73 -10.44 6.95
N PRO A 205 -11.04 -10.45 7.29
CA PRO A 205 -12.10 -10.51 6.29
C PRO A 205 -12.07 -9.34 5.30
N SER A 206 -11.79 -8.12 5.78
CA SER A 206 -11.72 -6.93 4.92
C SER A 206 -10.46 -6.94 4.06
N ALA A 207 -9.33 -7.38 4.61
CA ALA A 207 -8.08 -7.50 3.89
C ALA A 207 -8.11 -8.57 2.78
N GLU A 208 -8.76 -9.71 3.03
CA GLU A 208 -8.96 -10.77 2.05
C GLU A 208 -9.91 -10.35 0.92
N ALA A 209 -11.03 -9.70 1.28
CA ALA A 209 -11.96 -9.18 0.29
C ALA A 209 -11.28 -8.16 -0.63
N ARG A 210 -10.43 -7.27 -0.07
CA ARG A 210 -9.68 -6.27 -0.82
C ARG A 210 -8.64 -6.90 -1.76
N ALA A 211 -7.85 -7.85 -1.26
CA ALA A 211 -6.87 -8.56 -2.09
C ALA A 211 -7.53 -9.33 -3.24
N LYS A 212 -8.65 -10.02 -2.96
CA LYS A 212 -9.43 -10.72 -3.98
C LYS A 212 -9.94 -9.77 -5.06
N ALA A 213 -10.48 -8.62 -4.66
CA ALA A 213 -10.98 -7.60 -5.58
C ALA A 213 -9.87 -7.01 -6.49
N LEU A 214 -8.66 -6.81 -5.96
CA LEU A 214 -7.52 -6.35 -6.75
C LEU A 214 -6.93 -7.44 -7.67
N SER A 215 -7.08 -8.71 -7.28
CA SER A 215 -6.58 -9.86 -8.05
C SER A 215 -7.39 -10.13 -9.32
N THR A 216 -8.65 -9.71 -9.38
CA THR A 216 -9.44 -9.78 -10.61
C THR A 216 -8.93 -8.73 -11.58
N PRO A 217 -8.33 -9.12 -12.73
CA PRO A 217 -7.86 -8.13 -13.70
C PRO A 217 -9.01 -7.23 -14.15
N PRO A 218 -8.79 -5.91 -14.31
CA PRO A 218 -9.64 -5.19 -15.24
C PRO A 218 -9.54 -5.96 -16.58
N PRO A 219 -10.66 -6.26 -17.26
CA PRO A 219 -10.58 -6.82 -18.60
C PRO A 219 -9.63 -5.92 -19.42
N SER A 220 -8.68 -6.58 -20.06
CA SER A 220 -7.46 -5.99 -20.61
C SER A 220 -7.71 -4.68 -21.35
N ALA A 221 -6.95 -3.64 -21.00
CA ALA A 221 -6.60 -2.57 -21.93
C ALA A 221 -5.61 -3.15 -22.96
N GLY A 222 -6.12 -3.98 -23.86
CA GLY A 222 -5.39 -4.63 -24.95
C GLY A 222 -6.35 -4.79 -26.11
N GLY A 223 -6.03 -4.16 -27.24
CA GLY A 223 -6.95 -3.90 -28.34
C GLY A 223 -7.75 -5.10 -28.86
N GLY A 224 -9.03 -4.85 -29.14
CA GLY A 224 -9.95 -5.79 -29.76
C GLY A 224 -11.30 -5.79 -29.03
N GLY A 225 -12.34 -5.22 -29.65
CA GLY A 225 -13.59 -4.83 -28.99
C GLY A 225 -14.33 -5.91 -28.18
N GLY A 226 -15.05 -5.45 -27.15
CA GLY A 226 -16.40 -5.96 -26.85
C GLY A 226 -16.69 -6.58 -25.48
N ALA A 227 -15.74 -6.75 -24.56
CA ALA A 227 -16.03 -7.34 -23.25
C ALA A 227 -16.23 -6.27 -22.16
N GLY A 228 -17.47 -6.13 -21.68
CA GLY A 228 -17.83 -5.14 -20.66
C GLY A 228 -17.20 -5.36 -19.28
N ARG A 229 -17.09 -4.31 -18.45
CA ARG A 229 -16.63 -4.38 -17.05
C ARG A 229 -17.80 -4.46 -16.07
N ALA A 230 -17.63 -5.14 -14.94
CA ALA A 230 -18.68 -5.25 -13.91
C ALA A 230 -19.18 -3.85 -13.47
N ALA A 231 -20.49 -3.66 -13.50
CA ALA A 231 -21.12 -2.38 -13.25
C ALA A 231 -21.06 -1.95 -11.79
N ALA A 232 -20.67 -0.70 -11.53
CA ALA A 232 -20.56 -0.14 -10.18
C ALA A 232 -21.87 0.50 -9.70
N ARG A 233 -22.08 0.47 -8.38
CA ARG A 233 -23.32 0.83 -7.71
C ARG A 233 -23.04 1.44 -6.36
N ILE A 234 -24.03 2.10 -5.79
CA ILE A 234 -23.97 2.52 -4.39
C ILE A 234 -23.61 1.32 -3.50
N THR A 235 -22.78 1.56 -2.49
CA THR A 235 -22.22 0.57 -1.55
C THR A 235 -21.22 -0.43 -2.14
N ASP A 236 -20.93 -0.39 -3.44
CA ASP A 236 -19.87 -1.26 -3.96
C ASP A 236 -18.50 -0.83 -3.37
N PRO A 237 -17.65 -1.80 -3.00
CA PRO A 237 -16.35 -1.53 -2.38
C PRO A 237 -15.42 -0.61 -3.17
N VAL A 238 -14.70 0.25 -2.45
CA VAL A 238 -13.61 1.09 -2.99
C VAL A 238 -12.27 0.79 -2.31
N LEU A 239 -11.18 1.24 -2.92
CA LEU A 239 -9.82 0.95 -2.45
C LEU A 239 -9.47 1.72 -1.18
N HIS A 240 -9.98 2.94 -1.03
CA HIS A 240 -9.75 3.70 0.19
C HIS A 240 -10.51 3.12 1.38
N PRO A 241 -9.92 3.16 2.57
CA PRO A 241 -10.41 2.42 3.72
C PRO A 241 -11.68 2.99 4.35
N LEU A 242 -11.87 4.32 4.30
CA LEU A 242 -12.97 4.99 4.97
C LEU A 242 -13.80 5.80 3.97
N PRO A 243 -15.07 5.43 3.73
CA PRO A 243 -15.85 4.33 4.34
C PRO A 243 -15.70 2.95 3.66
N GLY A 244 -14.76 2.78 2.73
CA GLY A 244 -14.54 1.48 2.08
C GLY A 244 -15.57 1.12 1.01
N ILE A 245 -16.56 1.96 0.77
CA ILE A 245 -17.64 1.75 -0.21
C ILE A 245 -18.05 3.07 -0.90
N LEU A 246 -18.67 2.96 -2.06
CA LEU A 246 -19.31 4.08 -2.77
C LEU A 246 -20.51 4.62 -1.98
N GLN A 247 -20.41 5.86 -1.51
CA GLN A 247 -21.45 6.59 -0.75
C GLN A 247 -21.03 8.06 -0.63
N PRO A 248 -21.92 9.03 -0.31
CA PRO A 248 -23.34 8.91 0.02
C PRO A 248 -24.27 8.85 -1.19
N GLY A 249 -23.83 9.16 -2.41
CA GLY A 249 -24.61 8.88 -3.62
C GLY A 249 -24.68 10.03 -4.61
N PRO A 250 -25.89 10.41 -5.06
CA PRO A 250 -27.20 9.80 -4.79
C PRO A 250 -27.37 8.39 -5.36
N GLY A 251 -26.52 8.00 -6.31
CA GLY A 251 -26.80 6.92 -7.23
C GLY A 251 -27.83 7.36 -8.28
N SER A 252 -28.00 6.60 -9.35
CA SER A 252 -29.03 6.86 -10.35
C SER A 252 -30.41 6.91 -9.71
N PRO A 253 -31.23 7.95 -9.97
CA PRO A 253 -32.58 8.06 -9.39
C PRO A 253 -33.56 6.97 -9.84
N ASN A 254 -33.26 6.24 -10.92
CA ASN A 254 -34.20 5.30 -11.52
C ASN A 254 -33.56 4.04 -12.13
N THR A 255 -32.23 3.94 -12.20
CA THR A 255 -31.55 2.77 -12.75
C THR A 255 -30.95 1.96 -11.62
N LEU A 256 -31.50 0.76 -11.42
CA LEU A 256 -30.99 -0.22 -10.48
C LEU A 256 -30.14 -1.27 -11.20
N ILE A 257 -29.07 -1.71 -10.55
CA ILE A 257 -28.23 -2.82 -10.99
C ILE A 257 -28.16 -3.80 -9.82
N GLY A 258 -28.79 -4.97 -9.95
CA GLY A 258 -28.90 -5.92 -8.83
C GLY A 258 -29.44 -5.28 -7.55
N ASN A 259 -30.56 -4.54 -7.68
CA ASN A 259 -31.29 -3.85 -6.61
C ASN A 259 -30.59 -2.68 -5.90
N LEU A 260 -29.43 -2.24 -6.39
CA LEU A 260 -28.74 -1.05 -5.88
C LEU A 260 -28.66 0.02 -6.97
N LEU A 261 -28.69 1.30 -6.56
CA LEU A 261 -28.63 2.43 -7.49
C LEU A 261 -27.30 2.41 -8.25
N ALA A 262 -27.38 2.49 -9.59
CA ALA A 262 -26.20 2.51 -10.44
C ALA A 262 -25.34 3.76 -10.15
N TRP A 263 -24.02 3.62 -10.14
CA TRP A 263 -23.11 4.74 -9.90
C TRP A 263 -22.67 5.39 -11.22
N ARG A 264 -22.61 6.72 -11.23
CA ARG A 264 -22.38 7.55 -12.42
C ARG A 264 -21.19 8.48 -12.20
N GLY A 265 -20.34 8.58 -13.21
CA GLY A 265 -19.14 9.42 -13.23
C GLY A 265 -19.40 10.77 -13.88
N VAL A 266 -18.41 11.65 -13.79
CA VAL A 266 -18.47 12.96 -14.44
C VAL A 266 -18.21 12.85 -15.95
N PRO A 267 -18.75 13.78 -16.77
CA PRO A 267 -18.40 13.86 -18.19
C PRO A 267 -16.90 14.11 -18.42
N ALA A 268 -16.38 13.68 -19.57
CA ALA A 268 -14.95 13.76 -19.90
C ALA A 268 -14.34 15.18 -19.76
N ALA A 269 -15.10 16.23 -20.10
CA ALA A 269 -14.65 17.62 -19.94
C ALA A 269 -14.45 18.01 -18.46
N ALA A 270 -15.36 17.60 -17.58
CA ALA A 270 -15.24 17.82 -16.15
C ALA A 270 -14.10 16.97 -15.55
N ALA A 271 -13.95 15.72 -16.00
CA ALA A 271 -12.84 14.85 -15.61
C ALA A 271 -11.47 15.50 -15.89
N ALA A 272 -11.27 16.04 -17.09
CA ALA A 272 -10.01 16.70 -17.46
C ALA A 272 -9.71 17.94 -16.59
N ALA A 273 -10.73 18.76 -16.29
CA ALA A 273 -10.58 19.91 -15.42
C ALA A 273 -10.20 19.51 -13.99
N ILE A 274 -10.88 18.50 -13.44
CA ILE A 274 -10.61 17.96 -12.09
C ILE A 274 -9.20 17.38 -12.02
N GLN A 275 -8.76 16.60 -13.01
CA GLN A 275 -7.41 16.05 -13.07
C GLN A 275 -6.33 17.14 -13.08
N SER A 276 -6.51 18.19 -13.89
CA SER A 276 -5.55 19.30 -13.96
C SER A 276 -5.45 20.06 -12.63
N ALA A 277 -6.60 20.29 -11.97
CA ALA A 277 -6.63 20.95 -10.68
C ALA A 277 -6.00 20.08 -9.59
N LYS A 278 -6.28 18.78 -9.60
CA LYS A 278 -5.71 17.80 -8.66
C LYS A 278 -4.19 17.76 -8.76
N ALA A 279 -3.63 17.72 -9.97
CA ALA A 279 -2.18 17.75 -10.16
C ALA A 279 -1.51 19.00 -9.56
N THR A 280 -2.17 20.17 -9.68
CA THR A 280 -1.68 21.43 -9.10
C THR A 280 -1.77 21.41 -7.56
N SER A 281 -2.89 20.91 -7.04
CA SER A 281 -3.11 20.74 -5.60
C SER A 281 -2.07 19.81 -4.98
N ASP A 282 -1.80 18.68 -5.63
CA ASP A 282 -0.84 17.67 -5.15
C ASP A 282 0.60 18.19 -5.17
N ALA A 283 0.99 18.94 -6.20
CA ALA A 283 2.29 19.60 -6.23
C ALA A 283 2.47 20.58 -5.06
N THR A 284 1.40 21.30 -4.70
CA THR A 284 1.39 22.24 -3.57
C THR A 284 1.54 21.51 -2.24
N ILE A 285 0.76 20.45 -2.02
CA ILE A 285 0.82 19.62 -0.81
C ILE A 285 2.22 19.01 -0.68
N LYS A 286 2.73 18.39 -1.75
CA LYS A 286 4.05 17.74 -1.75
C LYS A 286 5.18 18.72 -1.45
N THR A 287 5.07 19.97 -1.92
CA THR A 287 6.05 21.02 -1.60
C THR A 287 6.04 21.37 -0.11
N ALA A 288 4.85 21.45 0.50
CA ALA A 288 4.72 21.73 1.92
C ALA A 288 5.22 20.56 2.80
N GLU A 289 4.92 19.31 2.41
CA GLU A 289 5.42 18.11 3.08
C GLU A 289 6.94 18.01 3.02
N ALA A 290 7.55 18.32 1.86
CA ALA A 290 8.99 18.36 1.72
C ALA A 290 9.64 19.43 2.63
N ALA A 291 8.98 20.58 2.82
CA ALA A 291 9.44 21.62 3.73
C ALA A 291 9.38 21.17 5.20
N THR A 292 8.31 20.49 5.61
CA THR A 292 8.21 19.86 6.95
C THR A 292 9.33 18.84 7.15
N LEU A 293 9.54 17.96 6.18
CA LEU A 293 10.59 16.95 6.24
C LEU A 293 11.98 17.59 6.37
N ALA A 294 12.26 18.65 5.60
CA ALA A 294 13.52 19.38 5.68
C ALA A 294 13.72 20.09 7.03
N ALA A 295 12.64 20.50 7.68
CA ALA A 295 12.68 21.14 9.00
C ALA A 295 12.73 20.13 10.16
N ALA A 296 12.60 18.83 9.91
CA ALA A 296 12.56 17.80 10.95
C ALA A 296 13.79 17.86 11.87
N GLY A 297 13.56 17.84 13.18
CA GLY A 297 14.62 17.93 14.20
C GLY A 297 15.17 19.34 14.44
N THR A 298 14.69 20.36 13.72
CA THR A 298 15.03 21.77 13.97
C THR A 298 13.96 22.45 14.84
N PRO A 299 14.28 23.59 15.50
CA PRO A 299 13.27 24.42 16.16
C PRO A 299 12.15 24.92 15.23
N GLY A 300 12.37 24.92 13.91
CA GLY A 300 11.38 25.33 12.91
C GLY A 300 10.35 24.26 12.53
N ALA A 301 10.54 23.00 12.95
CA ALA A 301 9.65 21.89 12.59
C ALA A 301 8.16 22.16 12.91
N PRO A 302 7.78 22.73 14.08
CA PRO A 302 6.37 23.00 14.37
C PRO A 302 5.74 24.02 13.42
N ALA A 303 6.50 25.05 13.02
CA ALA A 303 6.01 26.08 12.10
C ALA A 303 5.84 25.52 10.67
N ALA A 304 6.80 24.72 10.20
CA ALA A 304 6.70 24.04 8.91
C ALA A 304 5.49 23.10 8.87
N LYS A 305 5.26 22.32 9.94
CA LYS A 305 4.09 21.44 10.05
C LYS A 305 2.78 22.23 10.05
N ALA A 306 2.68 23.34 10.78
CA ALA A 306 1.49 24.18 10.76
C ALA A 306 1.20 24.75 9.36
N ALA A 307 2.24 25.13 8.61
CA ALA A 307 2.11 25.59 7.23
C ALA A 307 1.65 24.46 6.29
N GLU A 308 2.18 23.24 6.45
CA GLU A 308 1.74 22.04 5.72
C GLU A 308 0.26 21.74 5.97
N GLU A 309 -0.19 21.69 7.22
CA GLU A 309 -1.60 21.44 7.55
C GLU A 309 -2.51 22.54 6.98
N THR A 310 -2.06 23.80 6.99
CA THR A 310 -2.80 24.91 6.37
C THR A 310 -2.90 24.74 4.85
N ALA A 311 -1.82 24.31 4.18
CA ALA A 311 -1.83 24.05 2.75
C ALA A 311 -2.76 22.89 2.39
N LYS A 312 -2.75 21.81 3.18
CA LYS A 312 -3.66 20.66 3.03
C LYS A 312 -5.13 21.06 3.23
N ALA A 313 -5.42 21.86 4.26
CA ALA A 313 -6.76 22.39 4.50
C ALA A 313 -7.28 23.27 3.35
N ALA A 314 -6.45 24.17 2.86
CA ALA A 314 -6.79 25.04 1.73
C ALA A 314 -7.01 24.24 0.44
N ALA A 315 -6.14 23.27 0.16
CA ALA A 315 -6.26 22.34 -0.96
C ALA A 315 -7.56 21.55 -0.91
N ALA A 316 -7.88 20.95 0.25
CA ALA A 316 -9.11 20.17 0.44
C ALA A 316 -10.37 21.01 0.28
N ALA A 317 -10.38 22.24 0.79
CA ALA A 317 -11.51 23.15 0.63
C ALA A 317 -11.69 23.56 -0.85
N ALA A 318 -10.61 23.94 -1.53
CA ALA A 318 -10.66 24.39 -2.91
C ALA A 318 -11.07 23.25 -3.86
N MET A 319 -10.41 22.10 -3.77
CA MET A 319 -10.74 20.92 -4.56
C MET A 319 -12.12 20.37 -4.22
N GLY A 320 -12.52 20.38 -2.94
CA GLY A 320 -13.82 19.88 -2.53
C GLY A 320 -14.98 20.71 -3.09
N SER A 321 -14.81 22.04 -3.10
CA SER A 321 -15.75 22.96 -3.75
C SER A 321 -15.80 22.73 -5.26
N MET A 322 -14.64 22.59 -5.91
CA MET A 322 -14.56 22.31 -7.34
C MET A 322 -15.25 21.00 -7.70
N ILE A 323 -14.94 19.90 -7.01
CA ILE A 323 -15.52 18.57 -7.26
C ILE A 323 -17.04 18.62 -7.10
N SER A 324 -17.53 19.23 -6.02
CA SER A 324 -18.96 19.34 -5.76
C SER A 324 -19.68 20.14 -6.84
N GLY A 325 -19.06 21.24 -7.32
CA GLY A 325 -19.62 22.06 -8.40
C GLY A 325 -19.53 21.39 -9.78
N ALA A 326 -18.43 20.68 -10.06
CA ALA A 326 -18.17 20.03 -11.33
C ALA A 326 -18.88 18.68 -11.49
N ALA A 327 -19.41 18.10 -10.39
CA ALA A 327 -20.12 16.84 -10.42
C ALA A 327 -21.31 16.86 -11.39
N GLY A 328 -22.02 17.99 -11.50
CA GLY A 328 -23.06 18.18 -12.52
C GLY A 328 -24.16 17.10 -12.52
N GLY A 329 -24.46 16.54 -11.34
CA GLY A 329 -25.43 15.44 -11.16
C GLY A 329 -24.82 14.03 -11.15
N ALA A 330 -23.51 13.90 -11.36
CA ALA A 330 -22.75 12.67 -11.10
C ALA A 330 -22.69 12.35 -9.61
N ASP A 331 -22.38 11.09 -9.32
CA ASP A 331 -22.39 10.58 -7.96
C ASP A 331 -21.06 10.94 -7.27
N ILE A 332 -21.16 11.48 -6.06
CA ILE A 332 -20.04 11.94 -5.25
C ILE A 332 -19.78 10.91 -4.16
N HIS A 333 -18.57 10.38 -4.16
CA HIS A 333 -18.02 9.61 -3.07
C HIS A 333 -17.51 10.55 -1.98
N ILE A 334 -17.87 10.36 -0.72
CA ILE A 334 -17.19 11.01 0.40
C ILE A 334 -16.18 10.04 0.96
N CYS A 335 -14.90 10.40 0.86
CA CYS A 335 -13.83 9.71 1.53
C CYS A 335 -13.52 10.39 2.86
N ALA A 336 -13.72 9.65 3.94
CA ALA A 336 -13.44 10.10 5.30
C ALA A 336 -12.00 9.74 5.74
N THR A 337 -11.19 9.18 4.84
CA THR A 337 -9.79 8.82 5.10
C THR A 337 -8.98 10.08 5.41
N PRO A 338 -8.37 10.22 6.61
CA PRO A 338 -7.53 11.37 6.95
C PRO A 338 -6.20 11.41 6.18
N LEU A 339 -5.72 12.63 5.86
CA LEU A 339 -4.39 12.90 5.27
C LEU A 339 -3.48 13.72 6.22
N PRO A 340 -3.32 13.28 7.48
CA PRO A 340 -3.59 14.20 8.61
C PRO A 340 -4.80 15.14 8.38
N LEU A 341 -5.37 15.78 9.41
CA LEU A 341 -6.61 16.56 9.19
C LEU A 341 -6.37 17.68 8.15
N PRO A 342 -7.11 17.75 7.03
CA PRO A 342 -8.48 17.24 6.80
C PRO A 342 -8.59 15.87 6.10
N PRO A 343 -9.79 15.25 6.11
CA PRO A 343 -10.08 14.07 5.27
C PRO A 343 -9.91 14.33 3.78
N HIS A 344 -9.69 13.26 3.01
CA HIS A 344 -9.65 13.26 1.54
C HIS A 344 -10.85 13.99 0.91
N GLY A 345 -12.03 13.90 1.53
CA GLY A 345 -13.19 14.72 1.19
C GLY A 345 -14.00 14.16 0.01
N PRO A 346 -14.76 15.01 -0.71
CA PRO A 346 -15.57 14.56 -1.82
C PRO A 346 -14.71 14.13 -2.99
N GLY A 347 -15.19 13.13 -3.73
CA GLY A 347 -14.56 12.62 -4.93
C GLY A 347 -15.57 12.14 -5.95
N VAL A 348 -15.16 12.14 -7.21
CA VAL A 348 -16.00 11.72 -8.35
C VAL A 348 -15.24 10.76 -9.24
N VAL A 349 -15.98 9.88 -9.90
CA VAL A 349 -15.41 8.98 -10.91
C VAL A 349 -15.14 9.74 -12.20
N ILE A 350 -13.91 9.70 -12.66
CA ILE A 350 -13.42 10.51 -13.80
C ILE A 350 -13.23 9.73 -15.11
N ASP A 351 -13.26 8.39 -15.06
CA ASP A 351 -12.96 7.48 -16.17
C ASP A 351 -14.08 6.43 -16.38
N GLY A 352 -15.33 6.85 -16.12
CA GLY A 352 -16.53 6.05 -16.38
C GLY A 352 -16.69 5.64 -17.86
N SER A 353 -17.72 4.86 -18.16
CA SER A 353 -17.96 4.35 -19.52
C SER A 353 -18.15 5.48 -20.55
N GLN A 354 -17.45 5.38 -21.69
CA GLN A 354 -17.58 6.32 -22.81
C GLN A 354 -18.80 6.02 -23.70
N THR A 355 -19.32 4.79 -23.65
CA THR A 355 -20.37 4.30 -24.57
C THR A 355 -21.70 4.01 -23.88
N VAL A 356 -21.69 3.84 -22.55
CA VAL A 356 -22.89 3.57 -21.76
C VAL A 356 -23.12 4.71 -20.79
N LEU A 357 -24.23 5.41 -20.99
CA LEU A 357 -24.64 6.51 -20.14
C LEU A 357 -25.87 6.11 -19.32
N ILE A 358 -25.88 6.47 -18.03
CA ILE A 358 -27.02 6.34 -17.14
C ILE A 358 -27.44 7.76 -16.74
N ASN A 359 -28.67 8.14 -17.09
CA ASN A 359 -29.18 9.50 -16.96
C ASN A 359 -28.29 10.56 -17.65
N GLY A 360 -27.72 10.22 -18.81
CA GLY A 360 -26.84 11.12 -19.57
C GLY A 360 -25.42 11.25 -19.03
N LEU A 361 -25.07 10.52 -17.97
CA LEU A 361 -23.74 10.54 -17.35
C LEU A 361 -23.03 9.18 -17.54
N PRO A 362 -21.68 9.16 -17.66
CA PRO A 362 -20.90 7.92 -17.77
C PRO A 362 -21.25 6.90 -16.69
N ALA A 363 -21.60 5.68 -17.07
CA ALA A 363 -21.84 4.61 -16.11
C ALA A 363 -20.51 4.08 -15.54
N CYS A 364 -20.41 3.96 -14.22
CA CYS A 364 -19.19 3.52 -13.55
C CYS A 364 -19.06 2.00 -13.49
N ARG A 365 -17.81 1.53 -13.40
CA ARG A 365 -17.43 0.13 -13.49
C ARG A 365 -16.35 -0.20 -12.47
N MET A 366 -16.22 -1.49 -12.15
CA MET A 366 -15.09 -2.01 -11.40
C MET A 366 -13.76 -1.60 -12.07
N GLY A 367 -12.90 -0.93 -11.31
CA GLY A 367 -11.58 -0.42 -11.67
C GLY A 367 -11.53 1.07 -12.02
N ASP A 368 -12.70 1.72 -12.16
CA ASP A 368 -12.78 3.15 -12.45
C ASP A 368 -12.22 3.95 -11.25
N THR A 369 -11.56 5.06 -11.57
CA THR A 369 -10.80 5.92 -10.69
C THR A 369 -11.68 7.02 -10.12
N ILE A 370 -11.66 7.14 -8.80
CA ILE A 370 -12.28 8.22 -8.05
C ILE A 370 -11.16 9.21 -7.71
N ILE A 371 -11.28 10.44 -8.18
CA ILE A 371 -10.42 11.54 -7.72
C ILE A 371 -11.12 12.22 -6.56
N GLU A 372 -10.45 12.26 -5.41
CA GLU A 372 -10.87 12.90 -4.18
C GLU A 372 -10.21 14.28 -4.03
N ALA A 373 -10.73 15.13 -3.14
CA ALA A 373 -10.27 16.50 -3.01
C ALA A 373 -8.79 16.59 -2.63
N VAL A 374 -8.36 15.75 -1.70
CA VAL A 374 -6.95 15.52 -1.35
C VAL A 374 -6.69 14.04 -1.15
N GLY A 375 -5.43 13.68 -0.96
CA GLY A 375 -5.00 12.30 -0.87
C GLY A 375 -4.81 11.65 -2.24
N PRO A 376 -4.35 10.40 -2.27
CA PRO A 376 -4.11 9.71 -3.53
C PRO A 376 -5.40 9.36 -4.29
N PRO A 377 -5.30 8.86 -5.55
CA PRO A 377 -6.45 8.33 -6.25
C PRO A 377 -7.10 7.14 -5.52
N ASN A 378 -8.40 7.00 -5.64
CA ASN A 378 -9.15 5.85 -5.15
C ASN A 378 -9.68 5.04 -6.36
N LYS A 379 -10.02 3.77 -6.15
CA LYS A 379 -10.58 2.91 -7.19
C LYS A 379 -11.80 2.15 -6.71
N ILE A 380 -12.76 1.96 -7.61
CA ILE A 380 -13.86 1.02 -7.40
C ILE A 380 -13.28 -0.39 -7.51
N VAL A 381 -13.27 -1.15 -6.42
CA VAL A 381 -12.61 -2.48 -6.43
C VAL A 381 -13.57 -3.60 -6.80
N MET A 382 -14.87 -3.37 -6.74
CA MET A 382 -15.87 -4.37 -7.13
C MET A 382 -17.09 -3.71 -7.78
N GLY A 383 -17.78 -4.45 -8.64
CA GLY A 383 -19.09 -4.12 -9.19
C GLY A 383 -19.95 -5.38 -9.26
N LEU A 384 -21.16 -5.31 -9.80
CA LEU A 384 -22.01 -6.49 -10.00
C LEU A 384 -21.47 -7.37 -11.15
N PRO A 385 -20.95 -8.58 -10.90
CA PRO A 385 -20.27 -9.35 -11.94
C PRO A 385 -21.18 -9.86 -13.07
N THR A 386 -22.49 -9.93 -12.83
CA THR A 386 -23.49 -10.40 -13.80
C THR A 386 -24.01 -9.29 -14.71
N VAL A 387 -23.63 -8.03 -14.47
CA VAL A 387 -24.00 -6.89 -15.32
C VAL A 387 -22.73 -6.20 -15.78
N LEU A 388 -22.48 -6.28 -17.09
CA LEU A 388 -21.26 -5.75 -17.70
C LEU A 388 -21.58 -4.48 -18.50
N ILE A 389 -20.85 -3.41 -18.21
CA ILE A 389 -20.98 -2.09 -18.81
C ILE A 389 -19.73 -1.77 -19.62
N GLY A 390 -19.93 -1.49 -20.91
CA GLY A 390 -18.95 -0.88 -21.83
C GLY A 390 -17.68 -1.70 -22.11
N GLY A 391 -17.42 -1.93 -23.40
CA GLY A 391 -16.15 -2.39 -23.98
C GLY A 391 -15.68 -1.42 -25.06
#